data_AF-A0A7J2LZ76-F1
#
_entry.id   AF-A0A7J2LZ76-F1
#
_cell.length_a   1.000
_cell.length_b   1.000
_cell.length_c   1.000
_cell.angle_alpha   90.00
_cell.angle_beta   90.00
_cell.angle_gamma   90.00
#
_symmetry.space_group_name_H-M   'P 1'
#
loop_
_entity.id
_entity.type
_entity.pdbx_description
1 polymer ?
#
loop_
_entity_poly.entity_id
_entity_poly.type
_entity_poly.pdbx_seq_one_letter_code
_entity_poly.pdbx_strand_id
1 'polypeptide(L)' 'MEILTLLFKLTIFPGFAFLFVGSLLTEWYKRKVVARMENRMGPSYTGPIGILQPLADFFKLLTKEEIIPGGADAVALR' A
#
# COMPACT_ATOMS: atom_id res chain seq x y z
N MET A 1 18.79 18.75 -20.29
CA MET A 1 17.36 19.03 -20.02
C MET A 1 16.51 17.77 -20.13
N GLU A 2 16.66 16.94 -21.17
CA GLU A 2 15.83 15.73 -21.32
C GLU A 2 16.03 14.69 -20.21
N ILE A 3 17.27 14.37 -19.82
CA ILE A 3 17.55 13.40 -18.73
C ILE A 3 16.89 13.84 -17.42
N LEU A 4 16.93 15.13 -17.10
CA LEU A 4 16.30 15.68 -15.90
C LEU A 4 14.77 15.53 -15.96
N THR A 5 14.17 15.79 -17.12
CA THR A 5 12.72 15.55 -17.31
C THR A 5 12.34 14.08 -17.25
N LEU A 6 13.23 13.18 -17.68
CA LEU A 6 13.03 11.74 -17.63
C LEU A 6 13.11 11.21 -16.19
N LEU A 7 14.11 11.66 -15.42
CA LEU A 7 14.21 11.37 -13.99
C LEU A 7 13.00 11.90 -13.21
N PHE A 8 12.52 13.10 -13.55
CA PHE A 8 11.32 13.66 -12.93
C PHE A 8 10.07 12.81 -13.23
N LYS A 9 9.88 12.39 -14.48
CA LYS A 9 8.74 11.54 -14.87
C LYS A 9 8.79 10.16 -14.22
N LEU A 10 9.99 9.57 -14.08
CA LEU A 10 10.19 8.25 -13.50
C LEU A 10 10.00 8.24 -11.98
N THR A 11 10.41 9.30 -11.28
CA THR A 11 10.37 9.33 -9.82
C THR A 11 9.10 9.97 -9.29
N ILE A 12 8.66 11.09 -9.86
CA ILE A 12 7.62 11.96 -9.27
C ILE A 12 6.26 11.72 -9.91
N PHE A 13 6.07 12.05 -11.18
CA PHE A 13 4.76 11.91 -11.85
C PHE A 13 4.93 11.66 -13.36
N PRO A 14 4.34 10.59 -13.93
CA PRO A 14 3.45 9.57 -13.33
C PRO A 14 4.19 8.42 -12.62
N GLY A 15 5.46 8.60 -12.29
CA GLY A 15 6.37 7.58 -11.80
C GLY A 15 6.11 6.99 -10.41
N PHE A 16 7.17 6.45 -9.81
CA PHE A 16 7.09 5.61 -8.61
C PHE A 16 6.38 6.27 -7.42
N ALA A 17 6.72 7.52 -7.09
CA ALA A 17 6.12 8.21 -5.95
C ALA A 17 4.62 8.43 -6.11
N PHE A 18 4.18 8.78 -7.33
CA PHE A 18 2.75 8.94 -7.63
C PHE A 18 1.99 7.62 -7.47
N LEU A 19 2.50 6.53 -8.05
CA LEU A 19 1.86 5.21 -7.94
C LEU A 19 1.83 4.72 -6.50
N PHE A 20 2.92 4.91 -5.74
CA PHE A 20 3.00 4.50 -4.35
C PHE A 20 1.99 5.24 -3.48
N VAL A 21 1.97 6.57 -3.54
CA VAL A 21 1.00 7.38 -2.77
C VAL A 21 -0.43 7.11 -3.22
N GLY A 22 -0.67 7.03 -4.53
CA GLY A 22 -1.98 6.73 -5.10
C GLY A 22 -2.53 5.37 -4.66
N SER A 23 -1.68 4.35 -4.59
CA SER A 23 -2.03 3.02 -4.09
C SER A 23 -2.46 3.07 -2.61
N LEU A 24 -1.68 3.72 -1.74
CA LEU A 24 -2.00 3.86 -0.32
C LEU A 24 -3.34 4.60 -0.12
N LEU A 25 -3.56 5.69 -0.84
CA LEU A 25 -4.82 6.46 -0.76
C LEU A 25 -6.02 5.65 -1.26
N THR A 26 -5.86 4.90 -2.33
CA THR A 26 -6.92 4.05 -2.90
C THR A 26 -7.32 2.95 -1.91
N GLU A 27 -6.35 2.31 -1.25
CA GLU A 27 -6.61 1.29 -0.24
C GLU A 27 -7.35 1.87 0.99
N TRP A 28 -6.93 3.03 1.48
CA TRP A 28 -7.65 3.74 2.55
C TRP A 28 -9.09 4.07 2.15
N TYR A 29 -9.28 4.60 0.93
CA TYR A 29 -10.59 4.96 0.41
C TYR A 29 -11.51 3.74 0.28
N LYS A 30 -11.01 2.65 -0.33
CA LYS A 30 -11.73 1.38 -0.46
C LYS A 30 -12.22 0.88 0.89
N ARG A 31 -11.37 0.87 1.92
CA ARG A 31 -11.76 0.45 3.27
C ARG A 31 -12.87 1.30 3.87
N LYS A 32 -12.84 2.62 3.64
CA LYS A 32 -13.91 3.53 4.09
C LYS A 32 -15.22 3.31 3.34
N VAL A 33 -15.17 3.04 2.04
CA VAL A 33 -16.36 2.75 1.22
C VAL A 33 -16.98 1.43 1.65
N VAL A 34 -16.20 0.34 1.71
CA VAL A 34 -16.70 -0.99 2.10
C VAL A 34 -17.29 -0.96 3.52
N ALA A 35 -16.63 -0.29 4.47
CA ALA A 35 -17.17 -0.16 5.82
C ALA A 35 -18.53 0.54 5.84
N ARG A 36 -18.72 1.60 5.04
CA ARG A 36 -20.01 2.30 4.93
C ARG A 36 -21.09 1.41 4.30
N MET A 37 -20.74 0.60 3.29
CA MET A 37 -21.67 -0.36 2.68
C MET A 37 -22.15 -1.41 3.69
N GLU A 38 -21.27 -1.83 4.60
CA GLU A 38 -21.56 -2.79 5.66
C GLU A 38 -22.14 -2.14 6.94
N ASN A 39 -22.51 -0.86 6.89
CA ASN A 39 -23.01 -0.10 8.04
C ASN A 39 -22.09 -0.16 9.29
N ARG A 40 -20.77 -0.11 9.07
CA ARG A 40 -19.76 -0.06 10.13
C ARG A 40 -18.76 1.07 9.91
N MET A 41 -18.04 1.42 10.97
CA MET A 41 -17.02 2.46 10.89
C MET A 41 -15.70 1.91 10.29
N GLY A 42 -15.20 2.56 9.24
CA GLY A 42 -13.87 2.29 8.70
C GLY A 42 -12.74 2.94 9.53
N PRO A 43 -11.46 2.75 9.18
CA PRO A 43 -10.31 3.06 10.04
C PRO A 43 -10.31 4.48 10.64
N SER A 44 -10.25 4.64 11.97
CA SER A 44 -10.34 5.95 12.65
C SER A 44 -9.17 6.29 13.57
N TYR A 45 -8.38 5.31 14.01
CA TYR A 45 -7.39 5.50 15.08
C TYR A 45 -5.98 5.87 14.58
N THR A 46 -5.62 5.49 13.36
CA THR A 46 -4.26 5.64 12.81
C THR A 46 -4.08 7.01 12.14
N GLY A 47 -4.38 8.09 12.88
CA GLY A 47 -4.40 9.48 12.42
C GLY A 47 -5.82 10.08 12.32
N PRO A 48 -5.97 11.38 11.98
CA PRO A 48 -7.23 12.14 12.12
C PRO A 48 -8.43 11.60 11.30
N ILE A 49 -8.19 10.68 10.36
CA ILE A 49 -9.21 9.92 9.61
C ILE A 49 -8.77 8.47 9.33
N GLY A 50 -7.75 7.97 10.06
CA GLY A 50 -7.11 6.69 9.78
C GLY A 50 -6.26 6.66 8.50
N ILE A 51 -5.83 7.81 7.98
CA ILE A 51 -5.11 7.91 6.70
C ILE A 51 -3.75 7.20 6.69
N LEU A 52 -3.13 7.03 7.85
CA LEU A 52 -1.83 6.36 7.97
C LEU A 52 -1.97 4.83 8.05
N GLN A 53 -3.20 4.29 8.08
CA GLN A 53 -3.44 2.85 8.17
C GLN A 53 -2.75 2.06 7.04
N PRO A 54 -2.85 2.43 5.75
CA PRO A 54 -2.22 1.66 4.68
C PRO A 54 -0.68 1.69 4.77
N LEU A 55 -0.12 2.79 5.28
CA LEU A 55 1.32 2.88 5.51
C LEU A 55 1.77 1.97 6.66
N ALA A 56 0.99 1.91 7.75
CA ALA A 56 1.25 0.96 8.84
C ALA A 56 1.12 -0.50 8.37
N ASP A 57 0.12 -0.80 7.53
CA ASP A 57 -0.06 -2.13 6.95
C ASP A 57 1.12 -2.51 6.03
N PHE A 58 1.67 -1.56 5.28
CA PHE A 58 2.87 -1.78 4.48
C PHE A 58 4.07 -2.19 5.34
N PHE A 59 4.38 -1.45 6.41
CA PHE A 59 5.46 -1.81 7.33
C PHE A 59 5.22 -3.13 8.06
N LYS A 60 3.96 -3.43 8.41
CA LYS A 60 3.58 -4.71 9.00
C LYS A 60 3.89 -5.87 8.06
N LEU A 61 3.66 -5.72 6.76
CA LEU A 61 3.94 -6.77 5.77
C LEU A 61 5.43 -6.90 5.48
N LEU A 62 6.18 -5.80 5.43
CA LEU A 62 7.64 -5.83 5.27
C LEU A 62 8.36 -6.55 6.41
N THR A 63 7.83 -6.43 7.63
CA THR A 63 8.38 -7.11 8.81
C THR A 63 7.81 -8.50 9.04
N LYS A 64 6.84 -8.92 8.22
CA LYS A 64 6.18 -10.20 8.40
C LYS A 64 7.10 -11.33 7.94
N GLU A 65 7.29 -12.31 8.83
CA GLU A 65 8.01 -13.54 8.49
C GLU A 65 7.29 -14.29 7.36
N GLU A 66 8.10 -14.73 6.39
CA GLU A 66 7.66 -15.58 5.30
C GLU A 66 7.68 -17.04 5.77
N ILE A 67 6.51 -17.69 5.77
CA ILE A 67 6.36 -19.07 6.22
C ILE A 67 6.08 -19.94 4.99
N ILE A 68 7.01 -20.85 4.69
CA ILE A 68 6.87 -21.83 3.60
C ILE A 68 6.30 -23.13 4.18
N PRO A 69 5.14 -23.62 3.72
CA PRO A 69 4.54 -24.84 4.23
C PRO A 69 5.40 -26.07 3.92
N GLY A 70 5.44 -27.02 4.86
CA GLY A 70 6.19 -28.26 4.71
C GLY A 70 5.68 -29.10 3.54
N GLY A 71 6.61 -29.52 2.67
CA GLY A 71 6.30 -30.31 1.48
C GLY A 71 6.01 -29.50 0.22
N ALA A 72 6.06 -28.16 0.30
CA ALA A 72 5.94 -27.31 -0.87
C ALA A 72 7.31 -26.90 -1.42
N ASP A 73 7.37 -26.66 -2.74
CA ASP A 73 8.58 -26.21 -3.41
C ASP A 73 8.95 -24.79 -2.96
N ALA A 74 10.08 -24.68 -2.27
CA ALA A 74 10.55 -23.42 -1.69
C ALA A 74 11.04 -22.41 -2.74
N VAL A 75 11.44 -22.85 -3.94
CA VAL A 75 11.88 -21.95 -5.02
C VAL A 75 10.68 -21.39 -5.76
N ALA A 76 9.61 -22.17 -5.89
CA ALA A 76 8.38 -21.70 -6.52
C ALA A 76 7.53 -20.79 -5.61
N LEU A 77 7.70 -20.88 -4.29
CA LEU A 77 6.91 -20.14 -3.31
C LEU A 77 7.54 -18.84 -2.78
N ARG A 78 8.84 -18.66 -2.96
CA ARG A 78 9.57 -17.41 -2.68
C ARG A 78 9.45 -16.43 -3.83
#